data_AF-A0A7Y0R1E8-F1
#
_entry.id   AF-A0A7Y0R1E8-F1
#
_cell.length_a   1.000
_cell.length_b   1.000
_cell.length_c   1.000
_cell.angle_alpha   90.00
_cell.angle_beta   90.00
_cell.angle_gamma   90.00
#
_symmetry.space_group_name_H-M   'P 1'
#
loop_
_entity.id
_entity.type
_entity.pdbx_description
1 polymer ?
#
loop_
_entity_poly.entity_id
_entity_poly.type
_entity_poly.pdbx_seq_one_letter_code
_entity_poly.pdbx_strand_id
1 'polypeptide(L)'
;MSKSKHQVPNHLLKPLLLRSRESMVDNGLVYDPIAAKACLSCKMAPDCLSGDVAQKQLLHVTLTQLCDQQVTQFLQQNPDAWIINVGAGLDTRFYRLDNGRCHWIELDVTENLVWRQRLFHKNERSEHRSGSVEDMSWLESLTIPD
;
A
#
# COMPACT_ATOMS: atom_id res chain seq x y z
N MET A 1 8.44 -3.15 27.98
CA MET A 1 8.30 -4.42 27.25
C MET A 1 8.68 -4.19 25.79
N SER A 2 9.76 -4.81 25.31
CA SER A 2 10.15 -4.72 23.89
C SER A 2 9.08 -5.43 23.05
N LYS A 3 8.32 -4.70 22.24
CA LYS A 3 7.39 -5.32 21.28
C LYS A 3 8.25 -6.13 20.29
N SER A 4 8.02 -7.45 20.23
CA SER A 4 8.66 -8.29 19.22
C SER A 4 8.32 -7.75 17.82
N LYS A 5 9.34 -7.36 17.06
CA LYS A 5 9.18 -6.89 15.68
C LYS A 5 8.61 -8.00 14.77
N HIS A 6 7.75 -7.62 13.83
CA HIS A 6 7.12 -8.53 12.88
C HIS A 6 8.11 -9.07 11.84
N GLN A 7 8.02 -10.35 11.51
CA GLN A 7 8.81 -10.98 10.46
C GLN A 7 7.98 -11.06 9.17
N VAL A 8 8.00 -9.97 8.41
CA VAL A 8 7.25 -9.81 7.16
C VAL A 8 8.04 -10.39 5.99
N PRO A 9 7.40 -11.07 5.02
CA PRO A 9 8.07 -11.53 3.81
C PRO A 9 8.83 -10.43 3.07
N ASN A 10 10.05 -10.73 2.63
CA ASN A 10 10.95 -9.75 2.00
C ASN A 10 10.36 -9.09 0.74
N HIS A 11 9.59 -9.84 -0.06
CA HIS A 11 8.99 -9.31 -1.29
C HIS A 11 7.95 -8.21 -1.02
N LEU A 12 7.26 -8.26 0.13
CA LEU A 12 6.36 -7.19 0.59
C LEU A 12 7.12 -6.04 1.24
N LEU A 13 8.14 -6.39 2.01
CA LEU A 13 8.85 -5.42 2.83
C LEU A 13 9.78 -4.52 2.00
N LYS A 14 10.38 -5.04 0.92
CA LYS A 14 11.30 -4.28 0.05
C LYS A 14 10.64 -3.03 -0.55
N PRO A 15 9.49 -3.11 -1.26
CA PRO A 15 8.81 -1.91 -1.78
C PRO A 15 8.38 -0.92 -0.69
N LEU A 16 7.88 -1.42 0.43
CA LEU A 16 7.48 -0.61 1.58
C LEU A 16 8.67 0.19 2.14
N LEU A 17 9.82 -0.48 2.30
CA LEU A 17 11.05 0.13 2.81
C LEU A 17 11.60 1.20 1.87
N LEU A 18 11.53 1.00 0.55
CA LEU A 18 11.98 2.00 -0.41
C LEU A 18 11.15 3.29 -0.32
N ARG A 19 9.82 3.20 -0.14
CA ARG A 19 8.96 4.37 0.11
C ARG A 19 9.22 5.00 1.48
N SER A 20 9.44 4.18 2.51
CA SER A 20 9.82 4.67 3.84
C SER A 20 11.14 5.46 3.80
N ARG A 21 12.12 5.02 3.01
CA ARG A 21 13.40 5.73 2.85
C ARG A 21 13.22 7.06 2.12
N GLU A 22 12.41 7.07 1.07
CA GLU A 22 12.10 8.29 0.33
C GLU A 22 11.45 9.37 1.19
N SER A 23 10.61 8.95 2.15
CA SER A 23 9.96 9.86 3.10
C SER A 23 10.92 10.62 4.01
N MET A 24 12.19 10.19 4.06
CA MET A 24 13.27 10.83 4.84
C MET A 24 14.20 11.70 3.97
N VAL A 25 13.97 11.76 2.65
CA VAL A 25 14.75 12.57 1.72
C VAL A 25 14.13 13.96 1.62
N ASP A 26 14.95 15.00 1.74
CA ASP A 26 14.51 16.38 1.51
C ASP A 26 14.02 16.54 0.07
N ASN A 27 12.79 17.06 -0.09
CA ASN A 27 12.11 17.15 -1.38
C ASN A 27 11.97 15.79 -2.11
N GLY A 28 11.80 14.69 -1.36
CA GLY A 28 11.54 13.36 -1.92
C GLY A 28 10.26 13.32 -2.78
N LEU A 29 10.23 12.39 -3.75
CA LEU A 29 9.13 12.28 -4.72
C LEU A 29 7.82 11.81 -4.08
N VAL A 30 7.91 11.03 -3.01
CA VAL A 30 6.76 10.46 -2.28
C VAL A 30 7.01 10.54 -0.78
N TYR A 31 6.06 11.11 -0.06
CA TYR A 31 6.00 11.05 1.39
C TYR A 31 4.98 10.00 1.86
N ASP A 32 5.45 8.96 2.53
CA ASP A 32 4.67 7.80 2.97
C ASP A 32 4.91 7.50 4.47
N PRO A 33 4.26 8.26 5.36
CA PRO A 33 4.45 8.12 6.81
C PRO A 33 3.94 6.78 7.34
N ILE A 34 2.99 6.14 6.63
CA ILE A 34 2.45 4.83 7.01
C ILE A 34 3.48 3.74 6.74
N ALA A 35 4.15 3.78 5.59
CA ALA A 35 5.27 2.89 5.31
C ALA A 35 6.39 3.08 6.33
N ALA A 36 6.76 4.33 6.64
CA ALA A 36 7.79 4.62 7.65
C ALA A 36 7.44 4.02 9.02
N LYS A 37 6.21 4.24 9.50
CA LYS A 37 5.73 3.67 10.77
C LYS A 37 5.71 2.14 10.76
N ALA A 38 5.26 1.53 9.66
CA ALA A 38 5.23 0.08 9.53
C ALA A 38 6.64 -0.54 9.54
N CYS A 39 7.59 0.06 8.81
CA CYS A 39 8.99 -0.39 8.80
C CYS A 39 9.64 -0.40 10.19
N LEU A 40 9.32 0.54 11.07
CA LEU A 40 9.81 0.56 12.46
C LEU A 40 9.37 -0.69 13.26
N SER A 41 8.22 -1.25 12.92
CA SER A 41 7.62 -2.42 13.59
C SER A 41 8.06 -3.75 12.98
N CYS A 42 8.84 -3.73 11.89
CA CYS A 42 9.28 -4.91 11.15
C CYS A 42 10.75 -5.26 11.41
N LYS A 43 11.08 -6.55 11.39
CA LYS A 43 12.46 -7.04 11.31
C LYS A 43 12.92 -6.92 9.86
N MET A 44 14.02 -6.20 9.63
CA MET A 44 14.64 -6.14 8.31
C MET A 44 15.52 -7.38 8.13
N ALA A 45 15.31 -8.11 7.04
CA ALA A 45 16.29 -9.13 6.63
C ALA A 45 17.58 -8.43 6.14
N PRO A 46 18.76 -9.06 6.29
CA PRO A 46 20.02 -8.47 5.85
C PRO A 46 20.04 -8.08 4.36
N ASP A 47 19.28 -8.78 3.52
CA ASP A 47 19.23 -8.59 2.07
C ASP A 47 18.17 -7.58 1.60
N CYS A 48 17.36 -7.00 2.50
CA CYS A 48 16.31 -6.04 2.16
C CYS A 48 16.84 -4.84 1.37
N LEU A 49 18.08 -4.42 1.63
CA LEU A 49 18.76 -3.30 0.98
C LEU A 49 20.06 -3.76 0.31
N SER A 50 20.01 -4.85 -0.44
CA SER A 50 21.16 -5.35 -1.22
C SER A 50 21.15 -4.88 -2.68
N GLY A 51 22.34 -4.80 -3.28
CA GLY A 51 22.55 -4.34 -4.67
C GLY A 51 22.39 -2.82 -4.83
N ASP A 52 21.98 -2.36 -6.00
CA ASP A 52 21.76 -0.93 -6.27
C ASP A 52 20.47 -0.43 -5.62
N VAL A 53 20.57 -0.05 -4.34
CA VAL A 53 19.44 0.46 -3.56
C VAL A 53 18.95 1.80 -4.09
N ALA A 54 19.85 2.67 -4.57
CA ALA A 54 19.49 4.01 -5.04
C ALA A 54 18.63 3.93 -6.31
N GLN A 55 19.05 3.11 -7.29
CA GLN A 55 18.28 2.89 -8.51
C GLN A 55 16.94 2.20 -8.23
N LYS A 56 16.91 1.20 -7.35
CA LYS A 56 15.66 0.55 -6.92
C LYS A 56 14.72 1.52 -6.23
N GLN A 57 15.24 2.37 -5.34
CA GLN A 57 14.46 3.41 -4.67
C GLN A 57 13.85 4.34 -5.70
N LEU A 58 14.67 4.95 -6.57
CA LEU A 58 14.23 5.86 -7.62
C LEU A 58 13.12 5.25 -8.49
N LEU A 59 13.31 4.00 -8.95
CA LEU A 59 12.31 3.29 -9.75
C LEU A 59 10.98 3.14 -8.99
N HIS A 60 11.03 2.60 -7.77
CA HIS A 60 9.82 2.35 -6.99
C HIS A 60 9.08 3.63 -6.62
N VAL A 61 9.79 4.69 -6.24
CA VAL A 61 9.16 5.95 -5.84
C VAL A 61 8.59 6.69 -7.05
N THR A 62 9.26 6.63 -8.21
CA THR A 62 8.75 7.21 -9.46
C THR A 62 7.47 6.51 -9.90
N LEU A 63 7.47 5.16 -9.91
CA LEU A 63 6.25 4.40 -10.21
C LEU A 63 5.13 4.66 -9.20
N THR A 64 5.50 4.88 -7.93
CA THR A 64 4.52 5.26 -6.90
C THR A 64 3.90 6.61 -7.23
N GLN A 65 4.72 7.63 -7.47
CA GLN A 65 4.27 8.99 -7.79
C GLN A 65 3.40 9.04 -9.04
N LEU A 66 3.78 8.35 -10.12
CA LEU A 66 3.00 8.32 -11.36
C LEU A 66 1.61 7.72 -11.13
N CYS A 67 1.53 6.61 -10.41
CA CYS A 67 0.25 5.98 -10.09
C CYS A 67 -0.59 6.88 -9.17
N ASP A 68 0.03 7.49 -8.16
CA ASP A 68 -0.64 8.39 -7.23
C ASP A 68 -1.24 9.61 -7.95
N GLN A 69 -0.52 10.17 -8.94
CA GLN A 69 -1.03 11.25 -9.79
C GLN A 69 -2.26 10.82 -10.59
N GLN A 70 -2.23 9.64 -11.21
CA GLN A 70 -3.37 9.12 -11.98
C GLN A 70 -4.60 8.89 -11.08
N VAL A 71 -4.41 8.28 -9.91
CA VAL A 71 -5.51 8.07 -8.96
C VAL A 71 -6.04 9.39 -8.43
N THR A 72 -5.17 10.34 -8.10
CA THR A 72 -5.57 11.68 -7.64
C THR A 72 -6.40 12.39 -8.71
N GLN A 73 -5.96 12.38 -9.96
CA GLN A 73 -6.70 12.98 -11.07
C GLN A 73 -8.07 12.32 -11.27
N PHE A 74 -8.13 11.00 -11.17
CA PHE A 74 -9.39 10.26 -11.25
C PHE A 74 -10.35 10.63 -10.11
N LEU A 75 -9.86 10.72 -8.87
CA LEU A 75 -10.66 11.09 -7.70
C LEU A 75 -11.09 12.56 -7.70
N GLN A 76 -10.35 13.45 -8.35
CA GLN A 76 -10.79 14.83 -8.57
C GLN A 76 -12.03 14.89 -9.48
N GLN A 77 -12.11 14.01 -10.47
CA GLN A 77 -13.23 13.92 -11.40
C GLN A 77 -14.38 13.07 -10.84
N ASN A 78 -14.08 12.09 -9.99
CA ASN A 78 -15.04 11.15 -9.42
C ASN A 78 -14.82 11.03 -7.89
N PRO A 79 -15.27 12.02 -7.11
CA PRO A 79 -14.93 12.10 -5.68
C PRO A 79 -15.42 10.94 -4.82
N ASP A 80 -16.56 10.33 -5.15
CA ASP A 80 -17.15 9.18 -4.42
C ASP A 80 -16.77 7.83 -5.05
N ALA A 81 -15.80 7.80 -5.96
CA ALA A 81 -15.47 6.59 -6.69
C ALA A 81 -14.96 5.47 -5.78
N TRP A 82 -15.15 4.25 -6.28
CA TRP A 82 -14.57 3.04 -5.72
C TRP A 82 -13.28 2.71 -6.45
N ILE A 83 -12.19 2.56 -5.69
CA ILE A 83 -10.87 2.17 -6.19
C ILE A 83 -10.61 0.72 -5.82
N ILE A 84 -10.32 -0.12 -6.81
CA ILE A 84 -9.86 -1.50 -6.60
C ILE A 84 -8.35 -1.53 -6.81
N ASN A 85 -7.60 -1.78 -5.74
CA ASN A 85 -6.17 -1.98 -5.77
C ASN A 85 -5.83 -3.47 -5.85
N VAL A 86 -5.42 -3.92 -7.03
CA VAL A 86 -5.15 -5.34 -7.31
C VAL A 86 -3.73 -5.71 -6.90
N GLY A 87 -3.58 -6.83 -6.20
CA GLY A 87 -2.28 -7.24 -5.67
C GLY A 87 -1.80 -6.28 -4.58
N ALA A 88 -2.74 -5.85 -3.73
CA ALA A 88 -2.56 -4.75 -2.79
C ALA A 88 -1.34 -4.88 -1.87
N GLY A 89 -0.92 -6.11 -1.53
CA GLY A 89 0.31 -6.33 -0.75
C GLY A 89 0.39 -5.41 0.48
N LEU A 90 1.49 -4.68 0.62
CA LEU A 90 1.65 -3.61 1.63
C LEU A 90 1.61 -2.20 1.02
N ASP A 91 0.76 -2.00 0.02
CA ASP A 91 0.45 -0.67 -0.48
C ASP A 91 -0.29 0.17 0.58
N THR A 92 0.05 1.44 0.65
CA THR A 92 -0.44 2.42 1.62
C THR A 92 -1.12 3.60 0.93
N ARG A 93 -1.40 3.51 -0.39
CA ARG A 93 -2.03 4.57 -1.19
C ARG A 93 -3.32 5.10 -0.58
N PHE A 94 -4.22 4.24 -0.10
CA PHE A 94 -5.45 4.68 0.55
C PHE A 94 -5.18 5.77 1.61
N TYR A 95 -4.21 5.55 2.51
CA TYR A 95 -3.90 6.49 3.60
C TYR A 95 -3.32 7.83 3.15
N ARG A 96 -2.87 7.93 1.90
CA ARG A 96 -2.21 9.13 1.34
C ARG A 96 -3.08 9.83 0.31
N LEU A 97 -3.97 9.09 -0.33
CA LEU A 97 -4.80 9.54 -1.46
C LEU A 97 -6.29 9.64 -1.11
N ASP A 98 -6.72 9.15 0.06
CA ASP A 98 -8.10 9.31 0.52
C ASP A 98 -8.49 10.80 0.52
N ASN A 99 -9.56 11.10 -0.21
CA ASN A 99 -10.12 12.44 -0.34
C ASN A 99 -11.25 12.72 0.67
N GLY A 100 -11.51 11.77 1.58
CA GLY A 100 -12.60 11.89 2.55
C GLY A 100 -13.93 11.32 2.06
N ARG A 101 -14.00 10.75 0.86
CA ARG A 101 -15.25 10.33 0.19
C ARG A 101 -15.14 9.02 -0.57
N CYS A 102 -14.00 8.76 -1.19
CA CYS A 102 -13.79 7.56 -1.98
C CYS A 102 -13.83 6.29 -1.13
N HIS A 103 -14.20 5.19 -1.78
CA HIS A 103 -14.14 3.84 -1.22
C HIS A 103 -12.96 3.09 -1.84
N TRP A 104 -12.36 2.19 -1.07
CA TRP A 104 -11.13 1.50 -1.47
C TRP A 104 -11.21 0.01 -1.15
N ILE A 105 -10.94 -0.83 -2.15
CA ILE A 105 -10.87 -2.27 -2.01
C ILE A 105 -9.42 -2.69 -2.24
N GLU A 106 -8.83 -3.29 -1.22
CA GLU A 106 -7.49 -3.88 -1.28
C GLU A 106 -7.64 -5.36 -1.63
N LEU A 107 -7.51 -5.68 -2.91
CA LEU A 107 -7.69 -7.04 -3.46
C LEU A 107 -6.37 -7.79 -3.50
N ASP A 108 -6.30 -8.97 -2.90
CA ASP A 108 -5.14 -9.85 -2.97
C ASP A 108 -5.56 -11.33 -2.88
N VAL A 109 -4.79 -12.23 -3.51
CA VAL A 109 -5.04 -13.69 -3.51
C VAL A 109 -4.23 -14.43 -2.46
N THR A 110 -3.32 -13.74 -1.79
CA THR A 110 -2.32 -14.35 -0.89
C THR A 110 -2.55 -13.98 0.58
N GLU A 111 -1.74 -14.56 1.46
CA GLU A 111 -1.71 -14.23 2.89
C GLU A 111 -1.27 -12.78 3.20
N ASN A 112 -0.96 -11.96 2.18
CA ASN A 112 -0.59 -10.56 2.31
C ASN A 112 -1.61 -9.74 3.12
N LEU A 113 -2.91 -10.01 2.96
CA LEU A 113 -3.97 -9.30 3.68
C LEU A 113 -3.84 -9.45 5.21
N VAL A 114 -3.31 -10.57 5.69
CA VAL A 114 -3.03 -10.78 7.13
C VAL A 114 -1.96 -9.81 7.60
N TRP A 115 -0.92 -9.56 6.79
CA TRP A 115 0.10 -8.57 7.11
C TRP A 115 -0.44 -7.15 7.10
N ARG A 116 -1.32 -6.81 6.15
CA ARG A 116 -2.02 -5.51 6.16
C ARG A 116 -2.80 -5.30 7.45
N GLN A 117 -3.59 -6.29 7.88
CA GLN A 117 -4.36 -6.21 9.13
C GLN A 117 -3.48 -6.06 10.38
N ARG A 118 -2.26 -6.60 10.36
CA ARG A 118 -1.30 -6.47 11.47
C ARG A 118 -0.58 -5.13 11.48
N LEU A 119 -0.26 -4.58 10.31
CA LEU A 119 0.59 -3.39 10.17
C LEU A 119 -0.17 -2.09 10.06
N PHE A 120 -1.40 -2.12 9.53
CA PHE A 120 -2.17 -0.93 9.23
C PHE A 120 -3.48 -0.89 10.03
N HIS A 121 -4.01 0.31 10.23
CA HIS A 121 -5.25 0.51 10.96
C HIS A 121 -6.45 0.25 10.06
N LYS A 122 -7.51 -0.36 10.60
CA LYS A 122 -8.77 -0.50 9.86
C LYS A 122 -9.36 0.89 9.56
N ASN A 123 -10.04 1.00 8.42
CA ASN A 123 -10.80 2.16 8.02
C ASN A 123 -12.16 1.69 7.48
N GLU A 124 -13.21 2.46 7.69
CA GLU A 124 -14.57 2.10 7.28
C GLU A 124 -14.78 2.17 5.76
N ARG A 125 -13.96 2.95 5.05
CA ARG A 125 -13.96 3.09 3.58
C ARG A 125 -12.87 2.30 2.89
N SER A 126 -12.03 1.57 3.63
CA SER A 126 -11.00 0.69 3.06
C SER A 126 -11.21 -0.74 3.52
N GLU A 127 -11.67 -1.59 2.62
CA GLU A 127 -11.87 -3.02 2.89
C GLU A 127 -10.78 -3.88 2.27
N HIS A 128 -10.44 -4.97 2.96
CA HIS A 128 -9.54 -5.99 2.44
C HIS A 128 -10.37 -7.13 1.86
N ARG A 129 -10.12 -7.49 0.60
CA ARG A 129 -10.87 -8.52 -0.10
C ARG A 129 -9.92 -9.61 -0.60
N SER A 130 -10.20 -10.85 -0.20
CA SER A 130 -9.56 -12.01 -0.82
C SER A 130 -10.24 -12.29 -2.15
N GLY A 131 -9.49 -12.30 -3.24
CA GLY A 131 -10.05 -12.55 -4.57
C GLY A 131 -9.02 -12.35 -5.68
N SER A 132 -9.31 -12.90 -6.87
CA SER A 132 -8.44 -12.85 -8.05
C SER A 132 -9.05 -11.96 -9.12
N VAL A 133 -8.22 -11.47 -10.04
CA VAL A 133 -8.73 -10.87 -11.30
C VAL A 133 -9.13 -11.94 -12.33
N GLU A 134 -8.75 -13.20 -12.11
CA GLU A 134 -9.15 -14.33 -12.94
C GLU A 134 -10.52 -14.88 -12.53
N ASP A 135 -10.94 -14.65 -11.28
CA ASP A 135 -12.23 -15.04 -10.73
C ASP A 135 -12.93 -13.80 -10.18
N MET A 136 -13.93 -13.30 -10.92
CA MET A 136 -14.64 -12.07 -10.59
C MET A 136 -15.87 -12.27 -9.69
N SER A 137 -16.11 -13.48 -9.18
CA SER A 137 -17.27 -13.77 -8.31
C SER A 137 -17.32 -12.89 -7.05
N TRP A 138 -16.17 -12.39 -6.58
CA TRP A 138 -16.12 -11.47 -5.44
C TRP A 138 -16.79 -10.11 -5.72
N LEU A 139 -16.88 -9.68 -6.98
CA LEU A 139 -17.58 -8.45 -7.36
C LEU A 139 -19.08 -8.55 -7.06
N GLU A 140 -19.68 -9.73 -7.18
CA GLU A 140 -21.10 -9.96 -6.89
C GLU A 140 -21.44 -9.72 -5.42
N SER A 141 -20.44 -9.81 -4.54
CA SER A 141 -20.60 -9.55 -3.10
C SER A 141 -20.42 -8.08 -2.71
N LEU A 142 -20.02 -7.22 -3.65
CA LEU A 142 -19.85 -5.79 -3.37
C LEU A 142 -21.19 -5.09 -3.36
N THR A 143 -21.51 -4.44 -2.25
CA THR A 143 -22.67 -3.55 -2.15
C THR A 143 -22.20 -2.12 -2.36
N ILE A 144 -22.28 -1.65 -3.61
CA ILE A 144 -22.01 -0.26 -3.96
C ILE A 144 -23.34 0.50 -3.83
N PRO A 145 -23.43 1.54 -2.98
CA PRO A 145 -24.62 2.39 -2.91
C PRO A 145 -24.89 3.07 -4.25
N ASP A 146 -26.17 3.21 -4.61
CA ASP A 146 -26.64 3.95 -5.79
C ASP A 146 -26.28 5.45 -5.75
#